data_AF-A0A0K6H635-F1
#
_entry.id   AF-A0A0K6H635-F1
#
_cell.length_a   1.000
_cell.length_b   1.000
_cell.length_c   1.000
_cell.angle_alpha   90.00
_cell.angle_beta   90.00
_cell.angle_gamma   90.00
#
_symmetry.space_group_name_H-M   'P 1'
#
loop_
_entity.id
_entity.type
_entity.pdbx_description
1 polymer ?
#
loop_
_entity_poly.entity_id
_entity_poly.type
_entity_poly.pdbx_seq_one_letter_code
_entity_poly.pdbx_strand_id
1 'polypeptide(L)'
;MKAINSRMTLHTSYRIGALLTLALTLTGCAQQHDQQQPAQQQAAHSAQKQQEQEGFLGQPAEESLKLLFSSQEDYTLTPEQARALPYAANYARVGEGARGIVVLGENDNVVQNGNVLGLRQQWFTSAKEVVETYNGRVISLQNLNTPQVKHLWITRVTDANSQNASTPNTEYREYHIDARVPSAYHTAHKPHYMTKRHSYKVTTLNAGETEQLTLPNGRIINATIVRELLSQNGEPQATNEFFSDPATGRIVHSKQWLGPELGYFEFTEVQPYNGGAGNMQNWAFSAVGAKSGTEQEFQQLTTTDGSNPLQYTEVRVVEGSRKHTGLFYANSRLNQAVTEYHRNGVQQPYYEPLTRLSSAKLEQQFAARKQGMATKLALLVQTYKHDGNEELAKHASALATSFSHWPLKATYIHGMSLANARLDLAQNPVLNTADATTSSSHIPYYELHLNQAPLGLQTTQQVGLTYLNPEYVYVIDAFGVITKVPMQHYNSNAAQRAIAEQPGAVVLYSINDSDLPKGFRDINLQLAQFLQHWQFSVKWQNNLSNDTKINKNMSNDTKASKK
;
A
#
# COMPACT_ATOMS: atom_id res chain seq x y z
N MET A 1 24.78 66.43 9.68
CA MET A 1 24.77 67.18 10.96
C MET A 1 24.07 66.33 12.02
N LYS A 2 24.76 66.04 13.15
CA LYS A 2 24.31 65.55 14.49
C LYS A 2 23.30 64.38 14.53
N ALA A 3 23.58 63.14 14.99
CA ALA A 3 24.23 62.59 16.20
C ALA A 3 23.56 62.94 17.55
N ILE A 4 23.07 61.90 18.27
CA ILE A 4 23.01 61.59 19.73
C ILE A 4 22.05 60.37 19.88
N ASN A 5 22.38 59.13 20.30
CA ASN A 5 22.98 58.49 21.50
C ASN A 5 22.11 58.37 22.78
N SER A 6 21.72 57.14 23.13
CA SER A 6 21.86 56.45 24.46
C SER A 6 21.33 55.00 24.26
N ARG A 7 21.98 53.85 24.54
CA ARG A 7 22.78 53.25 25.63
C ARG A 7 22.00 52.94 26.93
N MET A 8 21.79 51.65 27.19
CA MET A 8 21.98 51.07 28.53
C MET A 8 22.39 49.60 28.44
N THR A 9 23.41 49.26 29.24
CA THR A 9 24.12 47.98 29.37
C THR A 9 24.13 47.61 30.85
N LEU A 10 24.09 46.32 31.18
CA LEU A 10 24.54 45.71 32.46
C LEU A 10 24.72 44.20 32.18
N HIS A 11 25.92 43.67 31.93
CA HIS A 11 27.00 43.25 32.86
C HIS A 11 26.59 42.33 34.02
N THR A 12 27.03 41.08 33.96
CA THR A 12 27.85 40.47 35.03
C THR A 12 28.79 39.41 34.45
N SER A 13 30.03 39.42 34.92
CA SER A 13 31.17 38.56 34.54
C SER A 13 31.67 37.81 35.80
N TYR A 14 32.80 37.09 35.63
CA TYR A 14 33.78 36.54 36.61
C TYR A 14 33.69 35.02 36.83
N ARG A 15 34.78 34.23 36.89
CA ARG A 15 36.25 34.34 36.64
C ARG A 15 36.80 32.88 36.69
N ILE A 16 37.68 32.45 35.77
CA ILE A 16 39.16 32.31 35.88
C ILE A 16 39.70 31.44 37.03
N GLY A 17 40.50 30.43 36.64
CA GLY A 17 41.70 29.93 37.34
C GLY A 17 41.92 28.43 37.10
N ALA A 18 43.10 27.87 36.89
CA ALA A 18 44.44 28.29 36.50
C ALA A 18 45.24 27.00 36.20
N LEU A 19 46.38 27.16 35.52
CA LEU A 19 47.39 26.15 35.14
C LEU A 19 47.82 25.17 36.26
N LEU A 20 48.21 23.95 35.86
CA LEU A 20 49.49 23.38 36.31
C LEU A 20 50.03 22.31 35.34
N THR A 21 51.26 22.54 34.88
CA THR A 21 52.12 21.61 34.13
C THR A 21 52.96 20.83 35.14
N LEU A 22 53.09 19.51 35.01
CA LEU A 22 54.27 18.80 35.53
C LEU A 22 54.55 17.55 34.68
N ALA A 23 55.75 17.52 34.11
CA ALA A 23 56.35 16.34 33.50
C ALA A 23 57.12 15.56 34.57
N LEU A 24 57.08 14.23 34.51
CA LEU A 24 58.07 13.35 35.12
C LEU A 24 58.17 12.07 34.30
N THR A 25 59.34 11.91 33.70
CA THR A 25 59.86 10.67 33.10
C THR A 25 60.26 9.69 34.19
N LEU A 26 59.92 8.40 34.03
CA LEU A 26 60.66 7.28 34.63
C LEU A 26 60.63 6.08 33.69
N THR A 27 61.83 5.62 33.36
CA THR A 27 62.21 4.45 32.58
C THR A 27 62.18 3.18 33.43
N GLY A 28 61.86 2.02 32.85
CA GLY A 28 62.44 0.74 33.31
C GLY A 28 61.55 -0.51 33.34
N CYS A 29 61.79 -1.37 32.34
CA CYS A 29 61.92 -2.84 32.39
C CYS A 29 60.73 -3.80 32.65
N ALA A 30 60.86 -4.94 31.94
CA ALA A 30 60.24 -6.27 32.10
C ALA A 30 58.77 -6.40 31.63
N GLN A 31 58.28 -7.53 31.10
CA GLN A 31 58.80 -8.65 30.30
C GLN A 31 57.53 -9.49 30.00
N GLN A 32 57.36 -9.95 28.75
CA GLN A 32 56.62 -11.17 28.35
C GLN A 32 55.39 -11.59 29.18
N HIS A 33 54.19 -11.28 28.68
CA HIS A 33 53.07 -12.23 28.58
C HIS A 33 51.94 -11.52 27.82
N ASP A 34 51.68 -11.93 26.58
CA ASP A 34 50.33 -11.96 25.99
C ASP A 34 50.40 -12.26 24.48
N GLN A 35 50.39 -13.55 24.16
CA GLN A 35 49.99 -14.06 22.85
C GLN A 35 49.06 -15.25 23.08
N GLN A 36 47.85 -15.01 23.62
CA GLN A 36 46.81 -16.05 23.70
C GLN A 36 45.35 -15.52 23.74
N GLN A 37 45.11 -14.23 23.52
CA GLN A 37 43.76 -13.64 23.63
C GLN A 37 42.89 -13.53 22.35
N PRO A 38 43.36 -13.66 21.09
CA PRO A 38 42.44 -13.58 19.94
C PRO A 38 41.53 -14.82 19.79
N ALA A 39 42.03 -16.00 20.17
CA ALA A 39 41.35 -17.27 19.94
C ALA A 39 40.17 -17.50 20.89
N GLN A 40 40.25 -17.03 22.14
CA GLN A 40 39.19 -17.21 23.14
C GLN A 40 38.01 -16.24 22.94
N GLN A 41 38.25 -15.03 22.42
CA GLN A 41 37.17 -14.11 22.05
C GLN A 41 36.44 -14.57 20.77
N GLN A 42 37.15 -15.11 19.78
CA GLN A 42 36.53 -15.71 18.60
C GLN A 42 35.77 -17.01 18.94
N ALA A 43 36.30 -17.84 19.83
CA ALA A 43 35.62 -19.04 20.34
C ALA A 43 34.36 -18.69 21.16
N ALA A 44 34.41 -17.63 21.97
CA ALA A 44 33.24 -17.17 22.73
C ALA A 44 32.14 -16.61 21.80
N HIS A 45 32.50 -15.83 20.77
CA HIS A 45 31.53 -15.35 19.78
C HIS A 45 30.95 -16.47 18.91
N SER A 46 31.72 -17.51 18.60
CA SER A 46 31.23 -18.66 17.83
C SER A 46 30.37 -19.61 18.68
N ALA A 47 30.70 -19.81 19.95
CA ALA A 47 29.88 -20.58 20.90
C ALA A 47 28.55 -19.87 21.21
N GLN A 48 28.55 -18.55 21.29
CA GLN A 48 27.33 -17.74 21.48
C GLN A 48 26.46 -17.75 20.20
N LYS A 49 27.06 -17.71 19.00
CA LYS A 49 26.36 -17.97 17.72
C LYS A 49 25.76 -19.39 17.68
N GLN A 50 26.45 -20.41 18.20
CA GLN A 50 25.94 -21.79 18.26
C GLN A 50 24.78 -21.96 19.26
N GLN A 51 24.85 -21.34 20.45
CA GLN A 51 23.75 -21.37 21.41
C GLN A 51 22.51 -20.59 20.95
N GLU A 52 22.69 -19.46 20.24
CA GLU A 52 21.57 -18.79 19.55
C GLU A 52 20.97 -19.69 18.46
N GLN A 53 21.80 -20.46 17.74
CA GLN A 53 21.39 -21.36 16.65
C GLN A 53 20.68 -22.64 17.11
N GLU A 54 21.00 -23.17 18.30
CA GLU A 54 20.33 -24.36 18.86
C GLU A 54 18.92 -24.05 19.43
N GLY A 55 18.64 -22.79 19.77
CA GLY A 55 17.32 -22.33 20.22
C GLY A 55 16.22 -22.32 19.13
N PHE A 56 16.59 -22.51 17.86
CA PHE A 56 15.68 -22.49 16.70
C PHE A 56 14.78 -23.74 16.60
N LEU A 57 15.18 -24.85 17.23
CA LEU A 57 14.49 -26.13 17.14
C LEU A 57 13.49 -26.28 18.30
N GLY A 58 12.39 -25.53 18.26
CA GLY A 58 11.29 -25.71 19.23
C GLY A 58 10.49 -24.46 19.62
N GLN A 59 10.85 -23.27 19.14
CA GLN A 59 10.10 -22.03 19.39
C GLN A 59 9.17 -21.69 18.21
N PRO A 60 8.05 -20.97 18.44
CA PRO A 60 7.22 -20.44 17.36
C PRO A 60 8.10 -19.61 16.41
N ALA A 61 7.87 -19.72 15.10
CA ALA A 61 8.72 -19.17 14.04
C ALA A 61 9.02 -17.66 14.17
N GLU A 62 8.23 -16.92 14.96
CA GLU A 62 8.44 -15.52 15.31
C GLU A 62 9.70 -15.26 16.16
N GLU A 63 10.01 -16.13 17.13
CA GLU A 63 11.09 -15.88 18.12
C GLU A 63 12.49 -16.16 17.56
N SER A 64 12.58 -16.91 16.46
CA SER A 64 13.86 -17.41 15.95
C SER A 64 14.51 -16.54 14.86
N LEU A 65 13.84 -15.58 14.24
CA LEU A 65 14.36 -15.01 12.98
C LEU A 65 15.14 -13.69 13.20
N LYS A 66 16.28 -13.52 12.52
CA LYS A 66 17.01 -12.24 12.46
C LYS A 66 16.50 -11.34 11.32
N LEU A 67 16.59 -10.03 11.52
CA LEU A 67 15.99 -8.94 10.75
C LEU A 67 16.51 -8.83 9.31
N LEU A 68 15.63 -8.87 8.31
CA LEU A 68 16.00 -8.91 6.88
C LEU A 68 16.50 -7.56 6.35
N PHE A 69 15.92 -6.44 6.80
CA PHE A 69 16.20 -5.12 6.20
C PHE A 69 17.11 -4.23 7.04
N SER A 70 17.60 -4.71 8.18
CA SER A 70 18.52 -3.94 9.02
C SER A 70 19.68 -4.76 9.62
N SER A 71 19.80 -6.05 9.28
CA SER A 71 21.00 -6.82 9.64
C SER A 71 22.21 -6.31 8.85
N GLN A 72 23.38 -6.33 9.50
CA GLN A 72 24.66 -6.02 8.87
C GLN A 72 25.40 -7.27 8.37
N GLU A 73 24.99 -8.47 8.81
CA GLU A 73 25.63 -9.75 8.45
C GLU A 73 24.64 -10.70 7.78
N ASP A 74 25.12 -11.41 6.76
CA ASP A 74 24.39 -12.49 6.10
C ASP A 74 24.11 -13.64 7.08
N TYR A 75 22.86 -14.08 7.12
CA TYR A 75 22.46 -15.29 7.82
C TYR A 75 22.57 -16.52 6.89
N THR A 76 23.18 -17.60 7.40
CA THR A 76 23.34 -18.86 6.65
C THR A 76 23.21 -20.05 7.61
N LEU A 77 22.22 -20.90 7.35
CA LEU A 77 22.04 -22.22 7.92
C LEU A 77 22.95 -23.24 7.22
N THR A 78 23.36 -24.27 7.95
CA THR A 78 23.93 -25.48 7.35
C THR A 78 22.84 -26.27 6.60
N PRO A 79 23.22 -27.16 5.66
CA PRO A 79 22.25 -28.04 5.00
C PRO A 79 21.45 -28.92 5.95
N GLU A 80 22.04 -29.36 7.07
CA GLU A 80 21.37 -30.13 8.11
C GLU A 80 20.33 -29.28 8.84
N GLN A 81 20.69 -28.04 9.22
CA GLN A 81 19.77 -27.11 9.87
C GLN A 81 18.61 -26.73 8.94
N ALA A 82 18.89 -26.43 7.67
CA ALA A 82 17.88 -26.09 6.68
C ALA A 82 16.87 -27.23 6.50
N ARG A 83 17.33 -28.49 6.43
CA ARG A 83 16.47 -29.68 6.34
C ARG A 83 15.66 -29.95 7.61
N ALA A 84 16.19 -29.55 8.76
CA ALA A 84 15.56 -29.73 10.06
C ALA A 84 14.44 -28.71 10.34
N LEU A 85 14.29 -27.65 9.52
CA LEU A 85 13.21 -26.69 9.68
C LEU A 85 11.84 -27.38 9.51
N PRO A 86 10.92 -27.24 10.48
CA PRO A 86 9.59 -27.87 10.42
C PRO A 86 8.61 -27.12 9.51
N TYR A 87 9.01 -25.97 8.98
CA TYR A 87 8.20 -25.09 8.15
C TYR A 87 8.96 -24.65 6.90
N ALA A 88 8.22 -24.17 5.90
CA ALA A 88 8.79 -23.62 4.68
C ALA A 88 9.53 -22.30 4.99
N ALA A 89 10.71 -22.15 4.40
CA ALA A 89 11.56 -20.99 4.62
C ALA A 89 12.34 -20.63 3.35
N ASN A 90 12.66 -19.36 3.23
CA ASN A 90 13.52 -18.83 2.17
C ASN A 90 14.57 -17.92 2.76
N TYR A 91 15.69 -17.81 2.05
CA TYR A 91 16.52 -16.63 2.17
C TYR A 91 15.92 -15.52 1.32
N ALA A 92 15.97 -14.30 1.85
CA ALA A 92 15.67 -13.09 1.11
C ALA A 92 16.83 -12.11 1.26
N ARG A 93 16.99 -11.22 0.28
CA ARG A 93 17.91 -10.07 0.32
C ARG A 93 17.31 -8.93 -0.49
N VAL A 94 17.50 -7.69 -0.04
CA VAL A 94 17.04 -6.50 -0.75
C VAL A 94 18.20 -5.53 -0.96
N GLY A 95 18.42 -5.14 -2.21
CA GLY A 95 19.57 -4.36 -2.64
C GLY A 95 20.88 -5.03 -2.24
N GLU A 96 21.78 -4.21 -1.70
CA GLU A 96 23.07 -4.65 -1.13
C GLU A 96 22.95 -5.03 0.37
N GLY A 97 21.72 -5.19 0.87
CA GLY A 97 21.47 -5.55 2.27
C GLY A 97 21.92 -6.96 2.61
N ALA A 98 21.99 -7.24 3.91
CA ALA A 98 22.27 -8.59 4.38
C ALA A 98 21.15 -9.57 3.98
N ARG A 99 21.55 -10.81 3.70
CA ARG A 99 20.64 -11.93 3.49
C ARG A 99 20.02 -12.35 4.83
N GLY A 100 18.70 -12.35 4.90
CA GLY A 100 17.93 -12.82 6.06
C GLY A 100 17.12 -14.07 5.73
N ILE A 101 16.58 -14.72 6.75
CA ILE A 101 15.64 -15.83 6.61
C ILE A 101 14.21 -15.32 6.79
N VAL A 102 13.31 -15.72 5.90
CA VAL A 102 11.86 -15.50 6.01
C VAL A 102 11.13 -16.83 6.07
N VAL A 103 10.03 -16.84 6.80
CA VAL A 103 9.22 -18.06 7.00
C VAL A 103 7.84 -17.90 6.42
N LEU A 104 7.29 -18.98 5.87
CA LEU A 104 5.93 -18.98 5.37
C LEU A 104 4.96 -18.88 6.55
N GLY A 105 4.21 -17.79 6.65
CA GLY A 105 3.12 -17.71 7.63
C GLY A 105 1.80 -18.15 7.04
N GLU A 106 1.50 -17.74 5.81
CA GLU A 106 0.21 -18.01 5.17
C GLU A 106 0.35 -18.34 3.69
N ASN A 107 -0.55 -19.19 3.21
CA ASN A 107 -0.69 -19.50 1.80
C ASN A 107 -2.17 -19.46 1.38
N ASP A 108 -2.40 -18.89 0.21
CA ASP A 108 -3.72 -18.75 -0.39
C ASP A 108 -3.66 -19.29 -1.82
N ASN A 109 -4.46 -20.31 -2.11
CA ASN A 109 -4.63 -20.79 -3.49
C ASN A 109 -5.40 -19.73 -4.27
N VAL A 110 -4.86 -19.31 -5.42
CA VAL A 110 -5.60 -18.48 -6.36
C VAL A 110 -6.30 -19.43 -7.33
N VAL A 111 -7.62 -19.50 -7.25
CA VAL A 111 -8.43 -20.37 -8.11
C VAL A 111 -8.95 -19.59 -9.33
N GLN A 112 -9.37 -20.27 -10.39
CA GLN A 112 -10.23 -19.70 -11.43
C GLN A 112 -11.07 -20.82 -12.01
N ASN A 113 -12.39 -20.65 -12.03
CA ASN A 113 -13.33 -21.64 -12.55
C ASN A 113 -13.09 -23.05 -11.94
N GLY A 114 -12.74 -23.11 -10.64
CA GLY A 114 -12.43 -24.34 -9.92
C GLY A 114 -11.00 -24.86 -10.07
N ASN A 115 -10.15 -24.26 -10.90
CA ASN A 115 -8.75 -24.67 -11.10
C ASN A 115 -7.79 -23.78 -10.30
N VAL A 116 -6.84 -24.37 -9.59
CA VAL A 116 -5.77 -23.62 -8.92
C VAL A 116 -4.81 -23.06 -10.00
N LEU A 117 -4.74 -21.73 -10.13
CA LEU A 117 -3.87 -21.01 -11.05
C LEU A 117 -2.47 -20.75 -10.48
N GLY A 118 -2.36 -20.67 -9.15
CA GLY A 118 -1.11 -20.36 -8.49
C GLY A 118 -1.25 -20.26 -6.99
N LEU A 119 -0.11 -20.12 -6.32
CA LEU A 119 -0.02 -19.91 -4.88
C LEU A 119 0.40 -18.48 -4.60
N ARG A 120 -0.44 -17.78 -3.84
CA ARG A 120 -0.07 -16.56 -3.13
C ARG A 120 0.48 -16.96 -1.77
N GLN A 121 1.70 -16.52 -1.46
CA GLN A 121 2.42 -16.87 -0.25
C GLN A 121 2.84 -15.60 0.48
N GLN A 122 2.62 -15.59 1.79
CA GLN A 122 3.05 -14.49 2.66
C GLN A 122 4.15 -15.00 3.57
N TRP A 123 5.30 -14.37 3.43
CA TRP A 123 6.51 -14.67 4.17
C TRP A 123 6.77 -13.56 5.17
N PHE A 124 7.12 -13.95 6.39
CA PHE A 124 7.29 -13.04 7.51
C PHE A 124 8.72 -13.06 8.01
N THR A 125 9.19 -11.91 8.47
CA THR A 125 10.37 -11.77 9.33
C THR A 125 9.93 -11.61 10.78
N SER A 126 10.85 -11.78 11.73
CA SER A 126 10.62 -11.38 13.13
C SER A 126 10.36 -9.88 13.29
N ALA A 127 10.91 -9.09 12.35
CA ALA A 127 10.67 -7.67 12.10
C ALA A 127 9.20 -7.28 11.85
N LYS A 128 8.28 -8.25 11.71
CA LYS A 128 6.92 -8.05 11.20
C LYS A 128 6.90 -7.47 9.78
N GLU A 129 7.99 -7.67 9.05
CA GLU A 129 8.07 -7.33 7.63
C GLU A 129 7.45 -8.46 6.85
N VAL A 130 6.77 -8.10 5.78
CA VAL A 130 6.04 -9.08 4.97
C VAL A 130 6.54 -9.01 3.54
N VAL A 131 6.96 -10.16 3.04
CA VAL A 131 7.17 -10.40 1.61
C VAL A 131 5.98 -11.19 1.12
N GLU A 132 5.30 -10.69 0.11
CA GLU A 132 4.24 -11.42 -0.54
C GLU A 132 4.62 -11.80 -1.95
N THR A 133 4.46 -13.07 -2.27
CA THR A 133 4.80 -13.61 -3.58
C THR A 133 3.61 -14.32 -4.24
N TYR A 134 3.50 -14.22 -5.55
CA TYR A 134 2.64 -15.05 -6.38
C TYR A 134 3.50 -15.88 -7.32
N ASN A 135 3.50 -17.21 -7.14
CA ASN A 135 4.37 -18.14 -7.89
C ASN A 135 5.84 -17.66 -7.94
N GLY A 136 6.39 -17.22 -6.81
CA GLY A 136 7.76 -16.73 -6.68
C GLY A 136 8.00 -15.28 -7.15
N ARG A 137 7.07 -14.65 -7.87
CA ARG A 137 7.14 -13.22 -8.16
C ARG A 137 6.75 -12.42 -6.93
N VAL A 138 7.55 -11.42 -6.54
CA VAL A 138 7.13 -10.46 -5.51
C VAL A 138 5.91 -9.69 -6.01
N ILE A 139 4.88 -9.55 -5.19
CA ILE A 139 3.70 -8.72 -5.50
C ILE A 139 3.50 -7.58 -4.50
N SER A 140 3.95 -7.77 -3.26
CA SER A 140 4.04 -6.69 -2.28
C SER A 140 5.16 -6.91 -1.28
N LEU A 141 5.73 -5.81 -0.79
CA LEU A 141 6.60 -5.77 0.38
C LEU A 141 6.02 -4.78 1.38
N GLN A 142 5.94 -5.15 2.66
CA GLN A 142 5.25 -4.35 3.66
C GLN A 142 5.99 -4.23 4.97
N ASN A 143 5.77 -3.11 5.66
CA ASN A 143 6.38 -2.75 6.94
C ASN A 143 7.91 -2.74 6.90
N LEU A 144 8.50 -2.43 5.74
CA LEU A 144 9.94 -2.51 5.55
C LEU A 144 10.68 -1.62 6.56
N ASN A 145 11.64 -2.20 7.27
CA ASN A 145 12.49 -1.47 8.20
C ASN A 145 13.66 -0.77 7.47
N THR A 146 13.35 -0.10 6.35
CA THR A 146 14.31 0.74 5.63
C THR A 146 13.92 2.22 5.76
N PRO A 147 14.89 3.15 5.72
CA PRO A 147 14.58 4.57 5.67
C PRO A 147 14.02 5.01 4.30
N GLN A 148 14.33 4.31 3.20
CA GLN A 148 13.98 4.72 1.84
C GLN A 148 12.56 4.32 1.43
N VAL A 149 12.11 3.12 1.80
CA VAL A 149 10.81 2.58 1.38
C VAL A 149 10.12 1.89 2.55
N LYS A 150 8.84 2.19 2.77
CA LYS A 150 8.01 1.51 3.79
C LYS A 150 7.16 0.38 3.25
N HIS A 151 6.67 0.55 2.03
CA HIS A 151 5.85 -0.44 1.36
C HIS A 151 6.12 -0.39 -0.13
N LEU A 152 5.94 -1.51 -0.81
CA LEU A 152 6.02 -1.60 -2.26
C LEU A 152 4.89 -2.50 -2.76
N TRP A 153 4.26 -2.12 -3.86
CA TRP A 153 3.29 -2.95 -4.57
C TRP A 153 3.64 -3.01 -6.05
N ILE A 154 3.39 -4.18 -6.64
CA ILE A 154 3.49 -4.39 -8.07
C ILE A 154 2.08 -4.45 -8.63
N THR A 155 1.73 -3.47 -9.46
CA THR A 155 0.33 -3.14 -9.72
C THR A 155 -0.19 -3.53 -11.10
N ARG A 156 0.70 -3.95 -12.01
CA ARG A 156 0.33 -4.59 -13.27
C ARG A 156 1.52 -5.30 -13.88
N VAL A 157 1.23 -6.46 -14.49
CA VAL A 157 1.97 -7.08 -15.58
C VAL A 157 0.88 -7.30 -16.63
N THR A 158 0.69 -6.39 -17.59
CA THR A 158 -0.33 -6.64 -18.61
C THR A 158 0.23 -7.53 -19.70
N ASP A 159 -0.41 -8.66 -19.98
CA ASP A 159 -0.40 -9.23 -21.32
C ASP A 159 -1.16 -8.27 -22.24
N ALA A 160 -0.51 -7.82 -23.32
CA ALA A 160 -1.10 -6.91 -24.29
C ALA A 160 -2.28 -7.53 -25.08
N ASN A 161 -2.69 -8.79 -24.85
CA ASN A 161 -3.72 -9.50 -25.63
C ASN A 161 -4.89 -10.17 -24.86
N SER A 162 -5.34 -9.71 -23.69
CA SER A 162 -6.49 -10.38 -23.04
C SER A 162 -7.90 -9.95 -23.51
N GLN A 163 -8.08 -9.48 -24.76
CA GLN A 163 -9.38 -9.53 -25.46
C GLN A 163 -9.33 -9.68 -27.00
N ASN A 164 -8.18 -9.49 -27.67
CA ASN A 164 -8.07 -9.66 -29.13
C ASN A 164 -6.75 -10.33 -29.53
N ALA A 165 -6.59 -11.61 -29.19
CA ALA A 165 -5.44 -12.42 -29.61
C ALA A 165 -5.58 -12.82 -31.09
N SER A 166 -5.04 -12.03 -32.00
CA SER A 166 -4.88 -12.42 -33.42
C SER A 166 -3.48 -12.17 -33.98
N THR A 167 -2.50 -11.73 -33.18
CA THR A 167 -1.09 -11.68 -33.61
C THR A 167 -0.14 -12.25 -32.55
N PRO A 168 0.62 -13.32 -32.88
CA PRO A 168 1.69 -13.83 -32.04
C PRO A 168 3.01 -13.09 -32.36
N ASN A 169 3.85 -12.91 -31.33
CA ASN A 169 5.24 -12.40 -31.37
C ASN A 169 5.48 -10.88 -31.32
N THR A 170 5.15 -10.25 -30.19
CA THR A 170 6.08 -9.47 -29.32
C THR A 170 5.22 -8.72 -28.30
N GLU A 171 4.74 -9.46 -27.31
CA GLU A 171 3.79 -8.95 -26.33
C GLU A 171 4.54 -8.22 -25.22
N TYR A 172 4.79 -6.91 -25.40
CA TYR A 172 5.38 -6.09 -24.35
C TYR A 172 4.44 -6.05 -23.14
N ARG A 173 4.93 -6.49 -21.99
CA ARG A 173 4.21 -6.37 -20.73
C ARG A 173 4.59 -5.07 -20.04
N GLU A 174 3.62 -4.25 -19.65
CA GLU A 174 3.89 -3.10 -18.79
C GLU A 174 3.92 -3.54 -17.33
N TYR A 175 5.01 -3.19 -16.65
CA TYR A 175 5.30 -3.49 -15.25
C TYR A 175 5.37 -2.22 -14.44
N HIS A 176 4.49 -2.08 -13.44
CA HIS A 176 4.46 -0.92 -12.56
C HIS A 176 4.82 -1.29 -11.13
N ILE A 177 5.73 -0.51 -10.56
CA ILE A 177 6.16 -0.63 -9.17
C ILE A 177 5.80 0.67 -8.44
N ASP A 178 4.95 0.55 -7.43
CA ASP A 178 4.54 1.64 -6.55
C ASP A 178 5.28 1.51 -5.22
N ALA A 179 6.25 2.40 -4.98
CA ALA A 179 7.02 2.45 -3.75
C ALA A 179 6.55 3.58 -2.84
N ARG A 180 6.29 3.29 -1.57
CA ARG A 180 5.94 4.28 -0.55
C ARG A 180 7.20 4.82 0.12
N VAL A 181 7.58 6.02 -0.25
CA VAL A 181 8.86 6.68 0.10
C VAL A 181 8.63 7.87 1.03
N PRO A 182 9.62 8.30 1.84
CA PRO A 182 9.57 9.57 2.55
C PRO A 182 9.29 10.73 1.61
N SER A 183 8.36 11.59 2.00
CA SER A 183 8.04 12.80 1.24
C SER A 183 8.93 13.99 1.64
N ALA A 184 8.79 15.12 0.95
CA ALA A 184 9.41 16.39 1.31
C ALA A 184 9.02 16.94 2.70
N TYR A 185 7.93 16.46 3.32
CA TYR A 185 7.50 16.83 4.66
C TYR A 185 7.94 15.85 5.75
N HIS A 186 8.69 14.82 5.39
CA HIS A 186 9.10 13.78 6.33
C HIS A 186 10.04 14.37 7.39
N THR A 187 9.73 14.11 8.67
CA THR A 187 10.63 14.38 9.79
C THR A 187 10.66 13.17 10.72
N ALA A 188 11.74 13.03 11.51
CA ALA A 188 11.87 11.92 12.46
C ALA A 188 10.70 11.81 13.46
N HIS A 189 10.05 12.94 13.81
CA HIS A 189 8.94 12.97 14.77
C HIS A 189 7.55 13.00 14.11
N LYS A 190 7.48 13.33 12.82
CA LYS A 190 6.26 13.35 12.02
C LYS A 190 6.56 12.66 10.69
N PRO A 191 6.52 11.33 10.65
CA PRO A 191 6.79 10.60 9.43
C PRO A 191 5.69 10.92 8.40
N HIS A 192 6.12 11.36 7.22
CA HIS A 192 5.24 11.67 6.11
C HIS A 192 5.74 10.97 4.85
N TYR A 193 4.84 10.28 4.16
CA TYR A 193 5.17 9.43 3.02
C TYR A 193 4.36 9.81 1.80
N MET A 194 4.83 9.37 0.64
CA MET A 194 4.13 9.48 -0.64
C MET A 194 4.40 8.25 -1.49
N THR A 195 3.54 7.98 -2.48
CA THR A 195 3.75 6.90 -3.43
C THR A 195 4.48 7.40 -4.66
N LYS A 196 5.54 6.71 -5.08
CA LYS A 196 6.25 6.95 -6.33
C LYS A 196 6.10 5.73 -7.23
N ARG A 197 5.72 5.97 -8.49
CA ARG A 197 5.58 4.90 -9.50
C ARG A 197 6.78 4.87 -10.43
N HIS A 198 7.26 3.66 -10.68
CA HIS A 198 8.15 3.34 -11.79
C HIS A 198 7.44 2.42 -12.77
N SER A 199 7.63 2.68 -14.07
CA SER A 199 6.99 1.95 -15.15
C SER A 199 8.05 1.40 -16.09
N TYR A 200 8.01 0.10 -16.33
CA TYR A 200 8.94 -0.62 -17.18
C TYR A 200 8.20 -1.39 -18.26
N LYS A 201 8.76 -1.44 -19.46
CA LYS A 201 8.41 -2.43 -20.46
C LYS A 201 9.22 -3.69 -20.19
N VAL A 202 8.53 -4.83 -20.17
CA VAL A 202 9.14 -6.13 -19.92
C VAL A 202 9.17 -6.94 -21.21
N THR A 203 10.36 -7.42 -21.54
CA THR A 203 10.60 -8.34 -22.65
C THR A 203 11.23 -9.62 -22.10
N THR A 204 10.60 -10.76 -22.35
CA THR A 204 11.21 -12.06 -22.03
C THR A 204 12.37 -12.32 -23.00
N LEU A 205 13.58 -12.48 -22.49
CA LEU A 205 14.78 -12.65 -23.31
C LEU A 205 14.95 -14.10 -23.74
N ASN A 206 14.97 -15.02 -22.77
CA ASN A 206 15.16 -16.46 -22.97
C ASN A 206 14.28 -17.22 -21.96
N ALA A 207 13.63 -18.29 -22.43
CA ALA A 207 12.95 -19.26 -21.59
C ALA A 207 13.46 -20.66 -21.97
N GLY A 208 13.90 -21.45 -21.00
CA GLY A 208 14.26 -22.86 -21.22
C GLY A 208 15.75 -23.20 -21.09
N GLU A 209 16.62 -22.24 -20.78
CA GLU A 209 17.98 -22.56 -20.33
C GLU A 209 17.91 -23.34 -19.02
N THR A 210 18.88 -24.23 -18.79
CA THR A 210 18.96 -24.99 -17.53
C THR A 210 20.29 -24.75 -16.84
N GLU A 211 20.25 -24.63 -15.51
CA GLU A 211 21.43 -24.46 -14.68
C GLU A 211 21.33 -25.34 -13.44
N GLN A 212 22.46 -25.97 -13.08
CA GLN A 212 22.53 -26.77 -11.86
C GLN A 212 22.68 -25.85 -10.64
N LEU A 213 21.67 -25.83 -9.78
CA LEU A 213 21.68 -25.09 -8.53
C LEU A 213 21.81 -26.04 -7.34
N THR A 214 22.70 -25.71 -6.41
CA THR A 214 22.73 -26.33 -5.08
C THR A 214 21.97 -25.44 -4.11
N LEU A 215 20.82 -25.91 -3.65
CA LEU A 215 19.99 -25.19 -2.69
C LEU A 215 20.60 -25.25 -1.27
N PRO A 216 20.27 -24.30 -0.39
CA PRO A 216 20.72 -24.27 1.01
C PRO A 216 20.53 -25.57 1.80
N ASN A 217 19.52 -26.38 1.49
CA ASN A 217 19.28 -27.68 2.12
C ASN A 217 20.14 -28.83 1.54
N GLY A 218 21.09 -28.52 0.66
CA GLY A 218 21.97 -29.48 -0.02
C GLY A 218 21.33 -30.17 -1.21
N ARG A 219 20.07 -29.87 -1.56
CA ARG A 219 19.42 -30.44 -2.75
C ARG A 219 20.02 -29.82 -4.01
N ILE A 220 20.44 -30.66 -4.94
CA ILE A 220 20.90 -30.24 -6.26
C ILE A 220 19.73 -30.38 -7.23
N ILE A 221 19.45 -29.33 -8.00
CA ILE A 221 18.41 -29.30 -9.02
C ILE A 221 18.97 -28.75 -10.33
N ASN A 222 18.46 -29.21 -11.47
CA ASN A 222 18.73 -28.57 -12.77
C ASN A 222 17.56 -27.63 -13.05
N ALA A 223 17.66 -26.38 -12.60
CA ALA A 223 16.57 -25.42 -12.67
C ALA A 223 16.41 -24.87 -14.10
N THR A 224 15.17 -24.67 -14.54
CA THR A 224 14.86 -23.95 -15.77
C THR A 224 14.84 -22.45 -15.51
N ILE A 225 15.51 -21.67 -16.35
CA ILE A 225 15.66 -20.23 -16.19
C ILE A 225 14.71 -19.48 -17.13
N VAL A 226 14.06 -18.46 -16.58
CA VAL A 226 13.36 -17.42 -17.34
C VAL A 226 13.99 -16.07 -17.01
N ARG A 227 14.38 -15.32 -18.04
CA ARG A 227 14.91 -13.95 -17.89
C ARG A 227 13.98 -12.91 -18.48
N GLU A 228 13.75 -11.85 -17.73
CA GLU A 228 12.93 -10.72 -18.14
C GLU A 228 13.75 -9.43 -18.15
N LEU A 229 13.87 -8.80 -19.32
CA LEU A 229 14.49 -7.49 -19.45
C LEU A 229 13.47 -6.39 -19.15
N LEU A 230 13.77 -5.56 -18.16
CA LEU A 230 13.02 -4.35 -17.83
C LEU A 230 13.69 -3.18 -18.56
N SER A 231 12.90 -2.43 -19.32
CA SER A 231 13.35 -1.25 -20.05
C SER A 231 12.46 -0.04 -19.76
N GLN A 232 13.05 1.15 -19.77
CA GLN A 232 12.34 2.41 -19.59
C GLN A 232 12.81 3.37 -20.67
N ASN A 233 11.88 4.02 -21.37
CA ASN A 233 12.16 4.90 -22.51
C ASN A 233 13.02 4.25 -23.62
N GLY A 234 12.93 2.93 -23.78
CA GLY A 234 13.71 2.16 -24.77
C GLY A 234 15.06 1.66 -24.26
N GLU A 235 15.51 2.12 -23.08
CA GLU A 235 16.81 1.74 -22.52
C GLU A 235 16.67 0.61 -21.49
N PRO A 236 17.51 -0.44 -21.56
CA PRO A 236 17.62 -1.47 -20.52
C PRO A 236 17.89 -0.86 -19.13
N GLN A 237 17.10 -1.27 -18.14
CA GLN A 237 17.25 -0.84 -16.75
C GLN A 237 17.74 -1.97 -15.85
N ALA A 238 17.17 -3.16 -16.00
CA ALA A 238 17.48 -4.32 -15.18
C ALA A 238 17.04 -5.62 -15.87
N THR A 239 17.59 -6.74 -15.43
CA THR A 239 17.13 -8.07 -15.82
C THR A 239 16.66 -8.83 -14.58
N ASN A 240 15.43 -9.33 -14.60
CA ASN A 240 14.95 -10.28 -13.60
C ASN A 240 15.28 -11.70 -14.04
N GLU A 241 15.52 -12.57 -13.07
CA GLU A 241 15.80 -13.99 -13.28
C GLU A 241 14.91 -14.84 -12.38
N PHE A 242 14.31 -15.88 -12.94
CA PHE A 242 13.47 -16.83 -12.24
C PHE A 242 13.94 -18.24 -12.55
N PHE A 243 14.30 -18.98 -11.51
CA PHE A 243 14.79 -20.35 -11.59
C PHE A 243 13.66 -21.25 -11.09
N SER A 244 13.13 -22.10 -11.95
CA SER A 244 12.05 -23.04 -11.63
C SER A 244 12.56 -24.46 -11.54
N ASP A 245 12.05 -25.21 -10.57
CA ASP A 245 12.23 -26.66 -10.51
C ASP A 245 11.40 -27.32 -11.64
N PRO A 246 12.01 -28.02 -12.62
CA PRO A 246 11.28 -28.60 -13.73
C PRO A 246 10.24 -29.65 -13.31
N ALA A 247 10.42 -30.31 -12.16
CA ALA A 247 9.51 -31.34 -11.68
C ALA A 247 8.20 -30.75 -11.12
N THR A 248 8.28 -29.57 -10.51
CA THR A 248 7.14 -28.95 -9.79
C THR A 248 6.64 -27.65 -10.42
N GLY A 249 7.44 -27.03 -11.29
CA GLY A 249 7.20 -25.69 -11.82
C GLY A 249 7.40 -24.57 -10.81
N ARG A 250 7.73 -24.88 -9.55
CA ARG A 250 7.90 -23.90 -8.48
C ARG A 250 9.18 -23.10 -8.68
N ILE A 251 9.12 -21.80 -8.43
CA ILE A 251 10.31 -20.95 -8.37
C ILE A 251 11.09 -21.25 -7.09
N VAL A 252 12.34 -21.69 -7.24
CA VAL A 252 13.25 -22.04 -6.14
C VAL A 252 14.32 -20.99 -5.91
N HIS A 253 14.57 -20.14 -6.91
CA HIS A 253 15.39 -18.95 -6.78
C HIS A 253 14.86 -17.85 -7.69
N SER A 254 14.91 -16.60 -7.24
CA SER A 254 14.60 -15.45 -8.08
C SER A 254 15.45 -14.24 -7.72
N LYS A 255 15.71 -13.40 -8.73
CA LYS A 255 16.33 -12.09 -8.60
C LYS A 255 15.48 -11.08 -9.36
N GLN A 256 14.88 -10.15 -8.65
CA GLN A 256 13.82 -9.28 -9.17
C GLN A 256 14.13 -7.82 -8.88
N TRP A 257 14.16 -6.97 -9.90
CA TRP A 257 14.32 -5.54 -9.75
C TRP A 257 13.05 -4.90 -9.17
N LEU A 258 13.21 -4.21 -8.04
CA LEU A 258 12.13 -3.54 -7.32
C LEU A 258 12.15 -2.01 -7.49
N GLY A 259 12.96 -1.50 -8.42
CA GLY A 259 13.11 -0.06 -8.64
C GLY A 259 14.34 0.55 -7.97
N PRO A 260 14.68 1.79 -8.33
CA PRO A 260 15.92 2.44 -7.92
C PRO A 260 16.03 2.69 -6.40
N GLU A 261 14.92 2.72 -5.66
CA GLU A 261 14.93 2.94 -4.21
C GLU A 261 15.32 1.70 -3.40
N LEU A 262 15.12 0.49 -3.94
CA LEU A 262 15.41 -0.78 -3.25
C LEU A 262 16.42 -1.66 -3.98
N GLY A 263 16.58 -1.51 -5.30
CA GLY A 263 17.43 -2.37 -6.10
C GLY A 263 16.83 -3.76 -6.33
N TYR A 264 17.69 -4.79 -6.28
CA TYR A 264 17.29 -6.18 -6.49
C TYR A 264 16.73 -6.83 -5.22
N PHE A 265 15.66 -7.58 -5.37
CA PHE A 265 15.18 -8.54 -4.39
C PHE A 265 15.61 -9.94 -4.81
N GLU A 266 16.40 -10.60 -3.99
CA GLU A 266 16.82 -11.98 -4.19
C GLU A 266 16.06 -12.88 -3.22
N PHE A 267 15.59 -14.03 -3.70
CA PHE A 267 14.81 -14.98 -2.95
C PHE A 267 15.30 -16.40 -3.26
N THR A 268 15.61 -17.20 -2.26
CA THR A 268 16.13 -18.57 -2.46
C THR A 268 15.48 -19.54 -1.49
N GLU A 269 14.93 -20.62 -2.03
CA GLU A 269 14.31 -21.70 -1.26
C GLU A 269 15.31 -22.35 -0.32
N VAL A 270 15.04 -22.27 0.98
CA VAL A 270 15.79 -22.99 2.01
C VAL A 270 15.11 -24.31 2.29
N GLN A 271 13.83 -24.26 2.62
CA GLN A 271 12.99 -25.43 2.87
C GLN A 271 11.70 -25.29 2.07
N PRO A 272 11.37 -26.28 1.21
CA PRO A 272 10.21 -26.19 0.34
C PRO A 272 8.91 -26.16 1.13
N TYR A 273 7.92 -25.46 0.59
CA TYR A 273 6.54 -25.65 1.00
C TYR A 273 6.04 -27.00 0.48
N ASN A 274 5.87 -27.96 1.40
CA ASN A 274 5.40 -29.31 1.12
C ASN A 274 3.89 -29.48 1.38
N GLY A 275 3.20 -28.42 1.79
CA GLY A 275 1.74 -28.46 1.87
C GLY A 275 1.20 -28.65 0.46
N GLY A 276 0.66 -29.84 0.19
CA GLY A 276 -0.25 -30.01 -0.95
C GLY A 276 -1.37 -28.97 -0.84
N ALA A 277 -2.09 -28.73 -1.93
CA ALA A 277 -3.40 -28.08 -1.85
C ALA A 277 -4.32 -28.97 -1.00
N GLY A 278 -4.14 -28.94 0.32
CA GLY A 278 -4.94 -29.68 1.25
C GLY A 278 -6.36 -29.17 1.11
N ASN A 279 -7.30 -30.11 1.04
CA ASN A 279 -8.73 -29.82 1.15
C ASN A 279 -9.00 -29.24 2.54
N MET A 280 -8.67 -27.97 2.76
CA MET A 280 -9.22 -27.22 3.88
C MET A 280 -10.71 -27.08 3.57
N GLN A 281 -11.56 -27.65 4.42
CA GLN A 281 -13.00 -27.54 4.28
C GLN A 281 -13.39 -26.07 4.18
N ASN A 282 -13.80 -25.65 2.98
CA ASN A 282 -14.41 -24.36 2.73
C ASN A 282 -15.63 -24.23 3.63
N TRP A 283 -15.54 -23.43 4.68
CA TRP A 283 -16.72 -23.02 5.43
C TRP A 283 -17.56 -22.13 4.53
N ALA A 284 -18.59 -22.74 3.92
CA ALA A 284 -19.78 -22.12 3.35
C ALA A 284 -19.59 -20.77 2.63
N PHE A 285 -18.50 -20.58 1.88
CA PHE A 285 -18.53 -19.67 0.74
C PHE A 285 -19.36 -20.34 -0.34
N SER A 286 -20.68 -20.37 -0.14
CA SER A 286 -21.56 -20.50 -1.27
C SER A 286 -21.41 -19.18 -2.01
N ALA A 287 -20.65 -19.18 -3.10
CA ALA A 287 -20.92 -18.25 -4.17
C ALA A 287 -22.35 -18.57 -4.62
N VAL A 288 -23.36 -18.09 -3.89
CA VAL A 288 -24.77 -18.18 -4.25
C VAL A 288 -24.86 -17.42 -5.56
N GLY A 289 -24.69 -18.15 -6.66
CA GLY A 289 -24.54 -17.67 -8.02
C GLY A 289 -23.81 -16.34 -8.14
N ALA A 290 -22.56 -16.35 -8.60
CA ALA A 290 -22.11 -15.24 -9.44
C ALA A 290 -23.01 -15.20 -10.70
N LYS A 291 -24.27 -14.81 -10.55
CA LYS A 291 -25.05 -14.27 -11.64
C LYS A 291 -24.42 -12.92 -11.90
N SER A 292 -23.82 -12.82 -13.07
CA SER A 292 -23.41 -11.54 -13.60
C SER A 292 -24.69 -10.80 -13.96
N GLY A 293 -24.82 -9.61 -13.42
CA GLY A 293 -25.91 -8.72 -13.80
C GLY A 293 -25.88 -7.43 -13.02
N THR A 294 -26.86 -6.61 -13.35
CA THR A 294 -26.88 -5.18 -13.09
C THR A 294 -27.11 -4.87 -11.62
N GLU A 295 -27.05 -3.60 -11.24
CA GLU A 295 -27.09 -3.07 -9.87
C GLU A 295 -28.22 -3.61 -8.96
N GLN A 296 -29.23 -4.27 -9.54
CA GLN A 296 -30.36 -4.93 -8.89
C GLN A 296 -30.07 -6.33 -8.28
N GLU A 297 -28.83 -6.83 -8.30
CA GLU A 297 -28.53 -8.26 -8.03
C GLU A 297 -27.93 -8.65 -6.67
N PHE A 298 -27.57 -7.72 -5.78
CA PHE A 298 -27.34 -8.12 -4.39
C PHE A 298 -28.69 -8.40 -3.73
N GLN A 299 -29.18 -9.64 -3.86
CA GLN A 299 -30.35 -10.08 -3.12
C GLN A 299 -30.01 -10.07 -1.63
N GLN A 300 -30.77 -9.32 -0.84
CA GLN A 300 -30.64 -9.37 0.61
C GLN A 300 -30.91 -10.80 1.06
N LEU A 301 -29.88 -11.43 1.61
CA LEU A 301 -29.99 -12.81 2.04
C LEU A 301 -30.84 -12.87 3.31
N THR A 302 -31.75 -13.84 3.31
CA THR A 302 -32.53 -14.23 4.46
C THR A 302 -32.24 -15.69 4.76
N THR A 303 -32.40 -16.08 6.01
CA THR A 303 -32.25 -17.46 6.47
C THR A 303 -33.45 -18.27 5.98
N THR A 304 -33.22 -19.22 5.06
CA THR A 304 -34.29 -20.08 4.51
C THR A 304 -34.78 -21.13 5.52
N ASP A 305 -33.97 -21.42 6.53
CA ASP A 305 -34.22 -22.40 7.60
C ASP A 305 -34.86 -21.78 8.86
N GLY A 306 -35.13 -20.46 8.86
CA GLY A 306 -35.65 -19.75 10.02
C GLY A 306 -34.63 -19.51 11.13
N SER A 307 -33.33 -19.77 10.90
CA SER A 307 -32.27 -19.39 11.84
C SER A 307 -32.22 -17.88 12.03
N ASN A 308 -31.55 -17.41 13.09
CA ASN A 308 -31.48 -15.97 13.36
C ASN A 308 -30.51 -15.30 12.36
N PRO A 309 -30.94 -14.34 11.51
CA PRO A 309 -30.06 -13.66 10.56
C PRO A 309 -28.84 -12.98 11.20
N LEU A 310 -28.95 -12.61 12.49
CA LEU A 310 -27.87 -12.00 13.26
C LEU A 310 -26.75 -12.97 13.67
N GLN A 311 -26.90 -14.27 13.40
CA GLN A 311 -25.81 -15.24 13.54
C GLN A 311 -24.83 -15.18 12.38
N TYR A 312 -25.16 -14.44 11.32
CA TYR A 312 -24.39 -14.35 10.11
C TYR A 312 -24.02 -12.89 9.80
N THR A 313 -23.03 -12.74 8.94
CA THR A 313 -22.65 -11.48 8.32
C THR A 313 -22.36 -11.75 6.85
N GLU A 314 -23.01 -10.99 5.99
CA GLU A 314 -22.78 -11.02 4.55
C GLU A 314 -21.62 -10.06 4.22
N VAL A 315 -20.64 -10.52 3.43
CA VAL A 315 -19.61 -9.65 2.87
C VAL A 315 -19.77 -9.62 1.36
N ARG A 316 -20.11 -8.44 0.84
CA ARG A 316 -20.27 -8.15 -0.57
C ARG A 316 -18.98 -7.56 -1.12
N VAL A 317 -18.26 -8.32 -1.91
CA VAL A 317 -17.02 -7.87 -2.54
C VAL A 317 -17.32 -7.27 -3.91
N VAL A 318 -16.86 -6.05 -4.14
CA VAL A 318 -17.02 -5.31 -5.40
C VAL A 318 -15.65 -5.11 -6.01
N GLU A 319 -15.42 -5.68 -7.19
CA GLU A 319 -14.18 -5.59 -7.97
C GLU A 319 -14.51 -5.09 -9.38
N GLY A 320 -14.40 -3.78 -9.60
CA GLY A 320 -14.83 -3.16 -10.86
C GLY A 320 -16.31 -3.43 -11.14
N SER A 321 -16.62 -4.18 -12.20
CA SER A 321 -17.98 -4.62 -12.54
C SER A 321 -18.37 -5.96 -11.91
N ARG A 322 -17.42 -6.69 -11.30
CA ARG A 322 -17.66 -7.99 -10.68
C ARG A 322 -18.14 -7.78 -9.26
N LYS A 323 -19.09 -8.61 -8.85
CA LYS A 323 -19.71 -8.61 -7.53
C LYS A 323 -19.71 -10.04 -7.02
N HIS A 324 -19.30 -10.21 -5.77
CA HIS A 324 -19.27 -11.50 -5.10
C HIS A 324 -19.90 -11.33 -3.71
N THR A 325 -20.52 -12.39 -3.21
CA THR A 325 -21.07 -12.40 -1.86
C THR A 325 -20.56 -13.64 -1.14
N GLY A 326 -20.11 -13.45 0.10
CA GLY A 326 -19.80 -14.53 1.02
C GLY A 326 -20.63 -14.39 2.31
N LEU A 327 -21.05 -15.51 2.85
CA LEU A 327 -21.67 -15.57 4.17
C LEU A 327 -20.65 -16.04 5.20
N PHE A 328 -20.57 -15.31 6.30
CA PHE A 328 -19.66 -15.57 7.40
C PHE A 328 -20.45 -15.66 8.70
N TYR A 329 -19.93 -16.39 9.68
CA TYR A 329 -20.49 -16.31 11.03
C TYR A 329 -20.29 -14.91 11.60
N ALA A 330 -21.23 -14.47 12.43
CA ALA A 330 -21.12 -13.21 13.14
C ALA A 330 -19.78 -13.12 13.89
N ASN A 331 -19.20 -11.92 13.90
CA ASN A 331 -17.88 -11.65 14.48
C ASN A 331 -16.69 -12.27 13.73
N SER A 332 -16.88 -12.73 12.49
CA SER A 332 -15.75 -13.01 11.59
C SER A 332 -14.91 -11.74 11.39
N ARG A 333 -13.61 -11.92 11.21
CA ARG A 333 -12.68 -10.81 11.00
C ARG A 333 -12.51 -10.53 9.51
N LEU A 334 -12.14 -9.30 9.20
CA LEU A 334 -11.94 -8.86 7.82
C LEU A 334 -10.93 -9.73 7.06
N ASN A 335 -9.83 -10.13 7.69
CA ASN A 335 -8.82 -10.98 7.04
C ASN A 335 -9.39 -12.35 6.62
N GLN A 336 -10.32 -12.93 7.38
CA GLN A 336 -10.98 -14.19 7.04
C GLN A 336 -11.83 -14.01 5.77
N ALA A 337 -12.60 -12.93 5.70
CA ALA A 337 -13.42 -12.63 4.53
C ALA A 337 -12.59 -12.42 3.25
N VAL A 338 -11.49 -11.68 3.37
CA VAL A 338 -10.56 -11.43 2.25
C VAL A 338 -9.80 -12.71 1.84
N THR A 339 -9.39 -13.52 2.80
CA THR A 339 -8.72 -14.81 2.56
C THR A 339 -9.63 -15.75 1.76
N GLU A 340 -10.87 -15.92 2.21
CA GLU A 340 -11.85 -16.74 1.50
C GLU A 340 -12.18 -16.19 0.11
N TYR A 341 -12.23 -14.87 -0.05
CA TYR A 341 -12.39 -14.26 -1.36
C TYR A 341 -11.25 -14.63 -2.33
N HIS A 342 -9.99 -14.61 -1.88
CA HIS A 342 -8.86 -15.05 -2.72
C HIS A 342 -8.94 -16.53 -3.11
N ARG A 343 -9.32 -17.38 -2.15
CA ARG A 343 -9.48 -18.83 -2.37
C ARG A 343 -10.54 -19.15 -3.42
N ASN A 344 -11.58 -18.34 -3.54
CA ASN A 344 -12.67 -18.53 -4.50
C ASN A 344 -12.42 -17.93 -5.89
N GLY A 345 -11.21 -17.41 -6.12
CA GLY A 345 -10.65 -17.38 -7.45
C GLY A 345 -10.68 -16.06 -8.20
N VAL A 346 -10.24 -15.01 -7.52
CA VAL A 346 -10.05 -13.70 -8.14
C VAL A 346 -8.61 -13.57 -8.61
N GLN A 347 -8.47 -13.40 -9.92
CA GLN A 347 -7.22 -13.63 -10.66
C GLN A 347 -6.12 -12.60 -10.40
N GLN A 348 -6.44 -11.41 -9.87
CA GLN A 348 -5.46 -10.33 -9.73
C GLN A 348 -5.36 -9.84 -8.29
N PRO A 349 -4.13 -9.63 -7.78
CA PRO A 349 -3.96 -8.90 -6.54
C PRO A 349 -4.55 -7.50 -6.72
N TYR A 350 -5.53 -7.15 -5.88
CA TYR A 350 -6.06 -5.80 -5.86
C TYR A 350 -5.01 -4.84 -5.32
N TYR A 351 -5.18 -3.55 -5.63
CA TYR A 351 -4.29 -2.54 -5.12
C TYR A 351 -4.72 -2.16 -3.69
N GLU A 352 -4.11 -2.83 -2.72
CA GLU A 352 -4.36 -2.70 -1.28
C GLU A 352 -4.55 -1.26 -0.79
N PRO A 353 -3.74 -0.25 -1.22
CA PRO A 353 -3.92 1.13 -0.79
C PRO A 353 -5.33 1.68 -1.07
N LEU A 354 -5.98 1.23 -2.15
CA LEU A 354 -7.31 1.69 -2.54
C LEU A 354 -8.45 0.79 -2.06
N THR A 355 -8.17 -0.24 -1.25
CA THR A 355 -9.22 -1.06 -0.65
C THR A 355 -10.04 -0.27 0.37
N ARG A 356 -11.37 -0.46 0.35
CA ARG A 356 -12.33 0.21 1.24
C ARG A 356 -13.31 -0.81 1.82
N LEU A 357 -13.71 -0.63 3.08
CA LEU A 357 -14.70 -1.45 3.77
C LEU A 357 -15.81 -0.56 4.30
N SER A 358 -17.04 -0.79 3.89
CA SER A 358 -18.20 -0.02 4.33
C SER A 358 -19.34 -0.90 4.83
N SER A 359 -20.33 -0.28 5.43
CA SER A 359 -21.56 -0.91 5.94
C SER A 359 -22.72 0.05 5.77
N ALA A 360 -23.95 -0.46 5.73
CA ALA A 360 -25.13 0.37 5.53
C ALA A 360 -25.30 1.48 6.58
N LYS A 361 -25.03 1.19 7.86
CA LYS A 361 -25.10 2.18 8.95
C LYS A 361 -24.07 3.30 8.77
N LEU A 362 -22.83 2.94 8.42
CA LEU A 362 -21.77 3.92 8.17
C LEU A 362 -22.12 4.82 6.98
N GLU A 363 -22.65 4.25 5.90
CA GLU A 363 -23.12 5.03 4.75
C GLU A 363 -24.23 6.01 5.13
N GLN A 364 -25.19 5.59 5.97
CA GLN A 364 -26.25 6.48 6.46
C GLN A 364 -25.69 7.66 7.27
N GLN A 365 -24.76 7.39 8.21
CA GLN A 365 -24.10 8.43 9.00
C GLN A 365 -23.30 9.38 8.11
N PHE A 366 -22.58 8.83 7.13
CA PHE A 366 -21.78 9.59 6.19
C PHE A 366 -22.66 10.45 5.27
N ALA A 367 -23.80 9.95 4.81
CA ALA A 367 -24.77 10.71 4.03
C ALA A 367 -25.33 11.91 4.80
N ALA A 368 -25.65 11.74 6.10
CA ALA A 368 -26.07 12.85 6.95
C ALA A 368 -24.96 13.91 7.10
N ARG A 369 -23.70 13.50 7.29
CA ARG A 369 -22.55 14.41 7.30
C ARG A 369 -22.37 15.13 5.95
N LYS A 370 -22.49 14.41 4.83
CA LYS A 370 -22.41 14.98 3.48
C LYS A 370 -23.49 16.04 3.27
N GLN A 371 -24.72 15.80 3.73
CA GLN A 371 -25.80 16.78 3.67
C GLN A 371 -25.49 18.03 4.51
N GLY A 372 -25.01 17.86 5.73
CA GLY A 372 -24.59 19.00 6.58
C GLY A 372 -23.49 19.85 5.93
N MET A 373 -22.54 19.20 5.26
CA MET A 373 -21.49 19.88 4.49
C MET A 373 -22.05 20.65 3.29
N ALA A 374 -23.01 20.07 2.56
CA ALA A 374 -23.68 20.75 1.45
C ALA A 374 -24.43 22.01 1.93
N THR A 375 -25.11 21.94 3.07
CA THR A 375 -25.73 23.12 3.71
C THR A 375 -24.69 24.17 4.08
N LYS A 376 -23.54 23.77 4.65
CA LYS A 376 -22.45 24.69 4.99
C LYS A 376 -21.89 25.41 3.75
N LEU A 377 -21.73 24.70 2.63
CA LEU A 377 -21.30 25.30 1.36
C LEU A 377 -22.36 26.28 0.82
N ALA A 378 -23.65 25.96 0.91
CA ALA A 378 -24.71 26.88 0.52
C ALA A 378 -24.71 28.16 1.37
N LEU A 379 -24.47 28.05 2.68
CA LEU A 379 -24.33 29.22 3.57
C LEU A 379 -23.11 30.07 3.21
N LEU A 380 -21.98 29.45 2.82
CA LEU A 380 -20.82 30.17 2.33
C LEU A 380 -21.14 31.01 1.08
N VAL A 381 -21.89 30.44 0.13
CA VAL A 381 -22.37 31.17 -1.06
C VAL A 381 -23.20 32.39 -0.67
N GLN A 382 -24.15 32.23 0.25
CA GLN A 382 -25.00 33.35 0.69
C GLN A 382 -24.21 34.40 1.45
N THR A 383 -23.20 34.00 2.23
CA THR A 383 -22.31 34.92 2.96
C THR A 383 -21.56 35.82 1.98
N TYR A 384 -20.93 35.26 0.93
CA TYR A 384 -20.25 36.08 -0.07
C TYR A 384 -21.20 36.99 -0.86
N LYS A 385 -22.43 36.53 -1.16
CA LYS A 385 -23.45 37.38 -1.80
C LYS A 385 -23.84 38.56 -0.92
N HIS A 386 -24.07 38.31 0.37
CA HIS A 386 -24.40 39.35 1.34
C HIS A 386 -23.27 40.38 1.47
N ASP A 387 -22.01 39.93 1.44
CA ASP A 387 -20.83 40.79 1.54
C ASP A 387 -20.45 41.48 0.21
N GLY A 388 -21.23 41.27 -0.86
CA GLY A 388 -21.01 41.89 -2.17
C GLY A 388 -19.83 41.31 -2.97
N ASN A 389 -19.29 40.14 -2.58
CA ASN A 389 -18.20 39.48 -3.29
C ASN A 389 -18.72 38.46 -4.31
N GLU A 390 -19.13 38.95 -5.48
CA GLU A 390 -19.77 38.13 -6.53
C GLU A 390 -18.86 37.01 -7.07
N GLU A 391 -17.55 37.27 -7.20
CA GLU A 391 -16.60 36.29 -7.70
C GLU A 391 -16.43 35.11 -6.73
N LEU A 392 -16.20 35.39 -5.44
CA LEU A 392 -16.11 34.33 -4.43
C LEU A 392 -17.44 33.60 -4.25
N ALA A 393 -18.58 34.28 -4.38
CA ALA A 393 -19.88 33.62 -4.40
C ALA A 393 -20.02 32.63 -5.56
N LYS A 394 -19.52 32.98 -6.75
CA LYS A 394 -19.48 32.08 -7.92
C LYS A 394 -18.55 30.89 -7.67
N HIS A 395 -17.36 31.12 -7.12
CA HIS A 395 -16.42 30.05 -6.75
C HIS A 395 -17.03 29.10 -5.71
N ALA A 396 -17.63 29.63 -4.65
CA ALA A 396 -18.30 28.83 -3.63
C ALA A 396 -19.46 28.02 -4.21
N SER A 397 -20.23 28.59 -5.14
CA SER A 397 -21.32 27.90 -5.82
C SER A 397 -20.79 26.76 -6.68
N ALA A 398 -19.73 27.00 -7.47
CA ALA A 398 -19.09 25.97 -8.28
C ALA A 398 -18.52 24.82 -7.42
N LEU A 399 -17.93 25.16 -6.26
CA LEU A 399 -17.42 24.18 -5.30
C LEU A 399 -18.56 23.35 -4.70
N ALA A 400 -19.67 23.98 -4.33
CA ALA A 400 -20.87 23.29 -3.84
C ALA A 400 -21.44 22.31 -4.87
N THR A 401 -21.53 22.74 -6.14
CA THR A 401 -21.95 21.88 -7.26
C THR A 401 -20.95 20.75 -7.50
N SER A 402 -19.64 20.98 -7.41
CA SER A 402 -18.65 19.90 -7.54
C SER A 402 -18.85 18.86 -6.43
N PHE A 403 -18.95 19.32 -5.17
CA PHE A 403 -19.10 18.48 -3.98
C PHE A 403 -20.34 17.57 -4.04
N SER A 404 -21.49 18.08 -4.52
CA SER A 404 -22.71 17.28 -4.61
C SER A 404 -22.53 16.05 -5.50
N HIS A 405 -21.71 16.17 -6.53
CA HIS A 405 -21.48 15.10 -7.49
C HIS A 405 -20.42 14.09 -7.00
N TRP A 406 -19.47 14.45 -6.12
CA TRP A 406 -18.33 13.58 -5.78
C TRP A 406 -18.75 12.13 -5.45
N PRO A 407 -18.08 11.10 -6.03
CA PRO A 407 -18.38 9.69 -5.84
C PRO A 407 -17.74 9.25 -4.52
N LEU A 408 -18.38 9.61 -3.42
CA LEU A 408 -17.91 9.32 -2.08
C LEU A 408 -18.62 8.08 -1.55
N LYS A 409 -17.85 7.19 -0.92
CA LYS A 409 -18.33 5.99 -0.25
C LYS A 409 -17.67 5.87 1.11
N ALA A 410 -18.48 5.76 2.17
CA ALA A 410 -17.96 5.72 3.51
C ALA A 410 -17.02 4.51 3.69
N THR A 411 -16.03 4.61 4.58
CA THR A 411 -15.14 3.47 4.85
C THR A 411 -14.66 3.49 6.30
N TYR A 412 -14.49 2.30 6.88
CA TYR A 412 -13.88 2.11 8.19
C TYR A 412 -12.35 2.15 8.13
N ILE A 413 -11.78 1.73 7.00
CA ILE A 413 -10.34 1.58 6.81
C ILE A 413 -9.92 2.19 5.48
N HIS A 414 -8.74 2.79 5.45
CA HIS A 414 -8.11 3.32 4.25
C HIS A 414 -6.79 2.57 4.03
N GLY A 415 -6.65 1.91 2.88
CA GLY A 415 -5.43 1.16 2.56
C GLY A 415 -5.27 -0.12 3.38
N MET A 416 -6.28 -0.98 3.35
CA MET A 416 -6.21 -2.29 4.01
C MET A 416 -5.13 -3.16 3.38
N SER A 417 -4.22 -3.65 4.21
CA SER A 417 -3.30 -4.73 3.86
C SER A 417 -3.77 -6.04 4.47
N LEU A 418 -3.84 -7.10 3.67
CA LEU A 418 -4.17 -8.43 4.19
C LEU A 418 -3.09 -8.93 5.14
N ALA A 419 -1.84 -8.67 4.81
CA ALA A 419 -0.71 -9.09 5.62
C ALA A 419 -0.69 -8.38 6.98
N ASN A 420 -0.93 -7.07 7.02
CA ASN A 420 -1.01 -6.31 8.26
C ASN A 420 -2.23 -6.72 9.09
N ALA A 421 -3.36 -7.04 8.45
CA ALA A 421 -4.52 -7.59 9.15
C ALA A 421 -4.26 -8.97 9.78
N ARG A 422 -3.27 -9.72 9.29
CA ARG A 422 -2.83 -10.98 9.91
C ARG A 422 -1.88 -10.75 11.09
N LEU A 423 -1.13 -9.65 11.10
CA LEU A 423 -0.15 -9.31 12.15
C LEU A 423 -0.71 -8.41 13.27
N ASP A 424 -1.69 -7.58 12.97
CA ASP A 424 -2.23 -6.56 13.87
C ASP A 424 -3.76 -6.60 13.90
N LEU A 425 -4.32 -6.86 15.08
CA LEU A 425 -5.75 -6.90 15.32
C LEU A 425 -6.42 -5.53 15.06
N ALA A 426 -5.70 -4.42 15.21
CA ALA A 426 -6.23 -3.08 14.91
C ALA A 426 -6.45 -2.88 13.40
N GLN A 427 -5.68 -3.58 12.56
CA GLN A 427 -5.84 -3.59 11.10
C GLN A 427 -6.82 -4.68 10.64
N ASN A 428 -7.41 -5.44 11.57
CA ASN A 428 -8.27 -6.58 11.30
C ASN A 428 -9.59 -6.49 12.05
N PRO A 429 -10.44 -5.49 11.72
CA PRO A 429 -11.66 -5.24 12.46
C PRO A 429 -12.58 -6.47 12.43
N VAL A 430 -13.27 -6.67 13.56
CA VAL A 430 -14.36 -7.64 13.66
C VAL A 430 -15.56 -7.11 12.89
N LEU A 431 -16.10 -7.92 11.99
CA LEU A 431 -17.30 -7.61 11.24
C LEU A 431 -18.51 -7.88 12.13
N ASN A 432 -18.83 -6.90 12.98
CA ASN A 432 -19.92 -7.02 13.93
C ASN A 432 -21.28 -6.75 13.26
N THR A 433 -22.34 -7.37 13.76
CA THR A 433 -23.69 -7.25 13.17
C THR A 433 -24.38 -5.92 13.49
N ALA A 434 -24.01 -5.28 14.60
CA ALA A 434 -24.58 -4.00 15.05
C ALA A 434 -24.24 -2.82 14.13
N ASP A 435 -23.15 -2.93 13.37
CA ASP A 435 -22.72 -1.93 12.39
C ASP A 435 -23.22 -2.23 10.97
N ALA A 436 -23.61 -3.47 10.71
CA ALA A 436 -24.03 -3.92 9.38
C ALA A 436 -25.56 -4.02 9.21
N THR A 437 -26.34 -3.89 10.28
CA THR A 437 -27.80 -3.98 10.24
C THR A 437 -28.48 -2.62 10.05
N THR A 438 -29.49 -2.57 9.18
CA THR A 438 -30.50 -1.50 9.13
C THR A 438 -31.91 -2.02 9.42
N SER A 439 -32.08 -3.34 9.53
CA SER A 439 -33.33 -4.04 9.80
C SER A 439 -33.04 -5.42 10.39
N SER A 440 -33.91 -5.93 11.26
CA SER A 440 -33.82 -7.27 11.85
C SER A 440 -34.23 -8.41 10.91
N SER A 441 -34.81 -8.10 9.74
CA SER A 441 -35.34 -9.09 8.80
C SER A 441 -34.33 -9.61 7.77
N HIS A 442 -33.12 -9.05 7.74
CA HIS A 442 -32.09 -9.36 6.73
C HIS A 442 -30.76 -9.66 7.39
N ILE A 443 -29.93 -10.47 6.73
CA ILE A 443 -28.56 -10.70 7.18
C ILE A 443 -27.80 -9.35 7.09
N PRO A 444 -27.15 -8.90 8.17
CA PRO A 444 -26.31 -7.71 8.17
C PRO A 444 -25.20 -7.84 7.13
N TYR A 445 -24.94 -6.79 6.35
CA TYR A 445 -23.90 -6.84 5.32
C TYR A 445 -22.84 -5.74 5.42
N TYR A 446 -21.63 -6.10 5.01
CA TYR A 446 -20.53 -5.20 4.70
C TYR A 446 -20.28 -5.19 3.19
N GLU A 447 -19.76 -4.07 2.68
CA GLU A 447 -19.23 -4.00 1.32
C GLU A 447 -17.72 -3.80 1.34
N LEU A 448 -16.99 -4.71 0.71
CA LEU A 448 -15.56 -4.64 0.49
C LEU A 448 -15.30 -4.22 -0.95
N HIS A 449 -14.77 -3.03 -1.16
CA HIS A 449 -14.44 -2.51 -2.49
C HIS A 449 -12.96 -2.74 -2.76
N LEU A 450 -12.67 -3.59 -3.73
CA LEU A 450 -11.34 -3.92 -4.20
C LEU A 450 -11.09 -3.15 -5.49
N ASN A 451 -10.19 -2.17 -5.41
CA ASN A 451 -9.89 -1.29 -6.53
C ASN A 451 -8.59 -1.74 -7.19
N GLN A 452 -8.55 -1.65 -8.51
CA GLN A 452 -7.30 -1.78 -9.25
C GLN A 452 -6.44 -0.53 -9.02
N ALA A 453 -5.13 -0.67 -9.21
CA ALA A 453 -4.28 0.51 -9.21
C ALA A 453 -4.72 1.46 -10.33
N PRO A 454 -4.66 2.78 -10.10
CA PRO A 454 -4.97 3.73 -11.15
C PRO A 454 -3.90 3.62 -12.22
N LEU A 455 -4.27 3.36 -13.47
CA LEU A 455 -3.34 3.16 -14.59
C LEU A 455 -3.48 4.28 -15.62
N GLY A 456 -2.44 4.49 -16.44
CA GLY A 456 -2.44 5.48 -17.52
C GLY A 456 -1.99 6.88 -17.10
N LEU A 457 -2.26 7.87 -17.96
CA LEU A 457 -1.78 9.26 -17.80
C LEU A 457 -2.46 10.02 -16.64
N GLN A 458 -3.62 9.55 -16.18
CA GLN A 458 -4.37 10.17 -15.10
C GLN A 458 -4.36 9.30 -13.85
N THR A 459 -3.17 9.19 -13.28
CA THR A 459 -2.98 8.50 -12.01
C THR A 459 -3.54 9.30 -10.82
N THR A 460 -3.81 10.60 -11.01
CA THR A 460 -4.35 11.50 -9.99
C THR A 460 -5.72 12.05 -10.38
N GLN A 461 -6.58 12.28 -9.39
CA GLN A 461 -7.90 12.87 -9.58
C GLN A 461 -7.90 14.30 -9.08
N GLN A 462 -8.17 15.26 -9.96
CA GLN A 462 -8.30 16.67 -9.59
C GLN A 462 -9.78 17.03 -9.42
N VAL A 463 -10.15 17.64 -8.30
CA VAL A 463 -11.54 17.92 -7.94
C VAL A 463 -11.71 19.33 -7.37
N GLY A 464 -12.95 19.83 -7.37
CA GLY A 464 -13.27 21.18 -6.91
C GLY A 464 -13.08 22.23 -8.00
N LEU A 465 -12.34 23.30 -7.69
CA LEU A 465 -12.13 24.49 -8.52
C LEU A 465 -10.86 24.38 -9.37
N THR A 466 -10.80 23.38 -10.26
CA THR A 466 -9.57 23.04 -11.02
C THR A 466 -9.09 24.12 -12.00
N TYR A 467 -9.92 25.14 -12.27
CA TYR A 467 -9.55 26.30 -13.08
C TYR A 467 -8.84 27.40 -12.29
N LEU A 468 -8.86 27.32 -10.95
CA LEU A 468 -8.11 28.24 -10.10
C LEU A 468 -6.65 27.79 -9.99
N ASN A 469 -5.76 28.75 -9.83
CA ASN A 469 -4.37 28.52 -9.47
C ASN A 469 -4.18 28.89 -7.99
N PRO A 470 -4.65 28.06 -7.04
CA PRO A 470 -4.62 28.42 -5.63
C PRO A 470 -3.18 28.45 -5.10
N GLU A 471 -3.00 29.13 -3.96
CA GLU A 471 -1.70 29.12 -3.28
C GLU A 471 -1.38 27.72 -2.73
N TYR A 472 -2.41 27.04 -2.22
CA TYR A 472 -2.34 25.70 -1.64
C TYR A 472 -3.44 24.79 -2.18
N VAL A 473 -3.13 23.51 -2.28
CA VAL A 473 -4.10 22.42 -2.50
C VAL A 473 -4.08 21.45 -1.34
N TYR A 474 -5.16 20.69 -1.17
CA TYR A 474 -5.17 19.55 -0.26
C TYR A 474 -5.04 18.27 -1.08
N VAL A 475 -4.01 17.48 -0.80
CA VAL A 475 -3.76 16.19 -1.43
C VAL A 475 -4.14 15.09 -0.46
N ILE A 476 -4.97 14.17 -0.93
CA ILE A 476 -5.38 12.97 -0.20
C ILE A 476 -4.72 11.79 -0.90
N ASP A 477 -3.77 11.14 -0.24
CA ASP A 477 -3.09 9.98 -0.82
C ASP A 477 -4.00 8.73 -0.84
N ALA A 478 -3.53 7.64 -1.46
CA ALA A 478 -4.28 6.39 -1.55
C ALA A 478 -4.70 5.82 -0.17
N PHE A 479 -3.91 6.10 0.88
CA PHE A 479 -4.15 5.71 2.26
C PHE A 479 -5.01 6.69 3.05
N GLY A 480 -5.53 7.73 2.40
CA GLY A 480 -6.33 8.75 3.05
C GLY A 480 -5.51 9.76 3.85
N VAL A 481 -4.18 9.82 3.74
CA VAL A 481 -3.39 10.85 4.41
C VAL A 481 -3.62 12.19 3.71
N ILE A 482 -4.02 13.21 4.49
CA ILE A 482 -4.28 14.55 3.99
C ILE A 482 -3.03 15.42 4.16
N THR A 483 -2.55 15.99 3.05
CA THR A 483 -1.40 16.89 3.00
C THR A 483 -1.82 18.23 2.41
N LYS A 484 -1.49 19.34 3.08
CA LYS A 484 -1.61 20.67 2.47
C LYS A 484 -0.33 20.99 1.69
N VAL A 485 -0.45 21.20 0.39
CA VAL A 485 0.70 21.35 -0.53
C VAL A 485 0.67 22.74 -1.17
N PRO A 486 1.75 23.55 -1.06
CA PRO A 486 1.87 24.80 -1.79
C PRO A 486 2.09 24.50 -3.28
N MET A 487 1.43 25.25 -4.16
CA MET A 487 1.49 25.02 -5.61
C MET A 487 2.31 26.06 -6.36
N GLN A 488 2.51 27.25 -5.78
CA GLN A 488 3.22 28.34 -6.47
C GLN A 488 4.74 28.13 -6.41
N HIS A 489 5.45 28.47 -7.48
CA HIS A 489 6.90 28.27 -7.54
C HIS A 489 7.67 29.02 -6.45
N TYR A 490 7.15 30.15 -5.97
CA TYR A 490 7.81 30.95 -4.94
C TYR A 490 7.65 30.35 -3.52
N ASN A 491 6.68 29.48 -3.28
CA ASN A 491 6.41 28.88 -1.97
C ASN A 491 6.48 27.34 -1.96
N SER A 492 6.86 26.72 -3.08
CA SER A 492 7.00 25.26 -3.20
C SER A 492 8.23 24.84 -4.01
N ASN A 493 8.86 23.75 -3.59
CA ASN A 493 9.86 23.06 -4.40
C ASN A 493 9.24 21.92 -5.23
N ALA A 494 10.01 21.36 -6.17
CA ALA A 494 9.54 20.28 -7.04
C ALA A 494 9.10 19.03 -6.26
N ALA A 495 9.82 18.67 -5.19
CA ALA A 495 9.50 17.51 -4.36
C ALA A 495 8.18 17.66 -3.59
N GLN A 496 7.84 18.88 -3.15
CA GLN A 496 6.55 19.18 -2.53
C GLN A 496 5.41 19.06 -3.55
N ARG A 497 5.57 19.62 -4.75
CA ARG A 497 4.54 19.54 -5.81
C ARG A 497 4.32 18.11 -6.31
N ALA A 498 5.36 17.28 -6.34
CA ALA A 498 5.25 15.87 -6.71
C ALA A 498 4.26 15.07 -5.84
N ILE A 499 3.95 15.56 -4.62
CA ILE A 499 2.93 14.94 -3.75
C ILE A 499 1.56 14.98 -4.41
N ALA A 500 1.23 16.02 -5.17
CA ALA A 500 -0.03 16.12 -5.91
C ALA A 500 -0.08 15.23 -7.18
N GLU A 501 1.05 14.61 -7.55
CA GLU A 501 1.20 13.80 -8.77
C GLU A 501 1.28 12.29 -8.47
N GLN A 502 1.28 11.90 -7.19
CA GLN A 502 1.39 10.50 -6.79
C GLN A 502 0.18 9.66 -7.23
N PRO A 503 0.37 8.40 -7.64
CA PRO A 503 -0.73 7.57 -8.10
C PRO A 503 -1.76 7.31 -7.00
N GLY A 504 -3.03 7.42 -7.38
CA GLY A 504 -4.16 7.23 -6.47
C GLY A 504 -4.46 8.45 -5.60
N ALA A 505 -3.75 9.57 -5.77
CA ALA A 505 -4.09 10.78 -5.05
C ALA A 505 -5.35 11.47 -5.59
N VAL A 506 -6.09 12.07 -4.68
CA VAL A 506 -7.16 13.03 -4.98
C VAL A 506 -6.70 14.42 -4.54
N VAL A 507 -6.68 15.38 -5.46
CA VAL A 507 -6.19 16.73 -5.26
C VAL A 507 -7.36 17.70 -5.28
N LEU A 508 -7.61 18.33 -4.13
CA LEU A 508 -8.65 19.34 -3.96
C LEU A 508 -8.13 20.73 -4.29
N TYR A 509 -8.72 21.33 -5.31
CA TYR A 509 -8.61 22.75 -5.62
C TYR A 509 -9.81 23.47 -5.00
N SER A 510 -9.58 24.47 -4.15
CA SER A 510 -10.62 25.18 -3.42
C SER A 510 -10.32 26.68 -3.34
N ILE A 511 -11.21 27.45 -2.70
CA ILE A 511 -11.01 28.86 -2.37
C ILE A 511 -9.82 28.96 -1.39
N ASN A 512 -8.94 29.95 -1.56
CA ASN A 512 -7.79 30.12 -0.67
C ASN A 512 -8.25 30.36 0.77
N ASP A 513 -7.48 29.84 1.74
CA ASP A 513 -7.82 29.97 3.16
C ASP A 513 -7.88 31.45 3.64
N SER A 514 -7.13 32.34 2.98
CA SER A 514 -7.16 33.78 3.24
C SER A 514 -8.49 34.43 2.88
N ASP A 515 -9.20 33.86 1.92
CA ASP A 515 -10.43 34.42 1.35
C ASP A 515 -11.68 33.88 2.09
N LEU A 516 -11.51 32.84 2.92
CA LEU A 516 -12.59 32.24 3.70
C LEU A 516 -12.99 33.11 4.91
N PRO A 517 -14.29 33.40 5.11
CA PRO A 517 -14.75 34.10 6.32
C PRO A 517 -14.43 33.28 7.58
N LYS A 518 -14.32 33.94 8.74
CA LYS A 518 -13.89 33.32 10.00
C LYS A 518 -14.65 32.03 10.36
N GLY A 519 -15.97 31.98 10.11
CA GLY A 519 -16.82 30.82 10.38
C GLY A 519 -16.65 29.64 9.41
N PHE A 520 -15.86 29.80 8.35
CA PHE A 520 -15.66 28.81 7.29
C PHE A 520 -14.19 28.43 7.08
N ARG A 521 -13.27 28.89 7.94
CA ARG A 521 -11.81 28.66 7.77
C ARG A 521 -11.40 27.19 7.72
N ASP A 522 -12.22 26.29 8.24
CA ASP A 522 -11.99 24.85 8.25
C ASP A 522 -12.62 24.10 7.05
N ILE A 523 -13.34 24.80 6.17
CA ILE A 523 -14.14 24.17 5.11
C ILE A 523 -13.28 23.34 4.16
N ASN A 524 -12.07 23.80 3.85
CA ASN A 524 -11.15 23.09 2.95
C ASN A 524 -10.64 21.79 3.57
N LEU A 525 -10.30 21.81 4.87
CA LEU A 525 -9.90 20.60 5.58
C LEU A 525 -11.08 19.61 5.70
N GLN A 526 -12.29 20.11 5.98
CA GLN A 526 -13.49 19.27 6.04
C GLN A 526 -13.78 18.61 4.69
N LEU A 527 -13.67 19.35 3.58
CA LEU A 527 -13.79 18.80 2.22
C LEU A 527 -12.72 17.74 1.94
N ALA A 528 -11.47 17.98 2.35
CA ALA A 528 -10.40 17.00 2.20
C ALA A 528 -10.68 15.72 3.01
N GLN A 529 -11.28 15.82 4.19
CA GLN A 529 -11.73 14.64 4.97
C GLN A 529 -12.80 13.83 4.22
N PHE A 530 -13.74 14.48 3.54
CA PHE A 530 -14.68 13.78 2.66
C PHE A 530 -13.97 13.03 1.53
N LEU A 531 -12.90 13.58 0.97
CA LEU A 531 -12.14 12.96 -0.12
C LEU A 531 -11.34 11.73 0.30
N GLN A 532 -11.09 11.50 1.60
CA GLN A 532 -10.55 10.21 2.09
C GLN A 532 -11.48 9.03 1.70
N HIS A 533 -12.78 9.32 1.53
CA HIS A 533 -13.83 8.40 1.15
C HIS A 533 -14.07 8.32 -0.37
N TRP A 534 -13.10 8.73 -1.19
CA TRP A 534 -13.25 8.65 -2.64
C TRP A 534 -13.41 7.21 -3.13
N GLN A 535 -14.41 6.96 -3.99
CA GLN A 535 -14.69 5.67 -4.60
C GLN A 535 -14.02 5.55 -5.96
N PHE A 536 -12.85 4.90 -6.00
CA PHE A 536 -12.02 4.77 -7.21
C PHE A 536 -12.63 3.86 -8.30
N SER A 537 -13.63 3.04 -7.97
CA SER A 537 -14.34 2.22 -8.96
C SER A 537 -15.26 3.03 -9.88
N VAL A 538 -15.58 4.29 -9.53
CA VAL A 538 -16.45 5.16 -10.34
C VAL A 538 -15.61 6.06 -11.26
N LYS A 539 -15.86 5.99 -12.57
CA LYS A 539 -15.24 6.87 -13.57
C LYS A 539 -15.81 8.28 -13.50
N TRP A 540 -15.22 9.12 -12.65
CA TRP A 540 -15.68 10.49 -12.37
C TRP A 540 -15.73 11.42 -13.58
N GLN A 541 -14.68 11.44 -14.42
CA GLN A 541 -14.53 12.44 -15.48
C GLN A 541 -15.59 12.35 -16.58
N ASN A 542 -16.18 11.17 -16.78
CA ASN A 542 -17.24 10.99 -17.76
C ASN A 542 -18.50 11.80 -17.40
N ASN A 543 -18.75 12.02 -16.10
CA ASN A 543 -19.97 12.68 -15.63
C ASN A 543 -19.94 14.20 -15.86
N LEU A 544 -18.78 14.86 -15.74
CA LEU A 544 -18.65 16.31 -15.91
C LEU A 544 -18.80 16.78 -17.38
N SER A 545 -18.41 15.95 -18.34
CA SER A 545 -18.48 16.26 -19.77
C SER A 545 -19.93 16.40 -20.29
N ASN A 546 -20.87 15.71 -19.66
CA ASN A 546 -22.29 15.76 -20.03
C ASN A 546 -22.94 17.07 -19.60
N ASP A 547 -22.60 17.59 -18.41
CA ASP A 547 -23.15 18.87 -17.92
C ASP A 547 -22.60 20.09 -18.67
N THR A 548 -21.35 20.01 -19.13
CA THR A 548 -20.74 21.11 -19.90
C THR A 548 -21.43 21.28 -21.26
N LYS A 549 -21.92 20.18 -21.87
CA LYS A 549 -22.73 20.24 -23.10
C LYS A 549 -24.11 20.85 -22.84
N ILE A 550 -24.72 20.58 -21.69
CA ILE A 550 -26.03 21.14 -21.29
C ILE A 550 -25.92 22.67 -21.07
N ASN A 551 -24.89 23.14 -20.35
CA ASN A 551 -24.72 24.56 -20.08
C ASN A 551 -24.33 25.39 -21.33
N LYS A 552 -23.61 24.79 -22.29
CA LYS A 552 -23.29 25.45 -23.56
C LYS A 552 -24.53 25.64 -24.44
N ASN A 553 -25.50 24.73 -24.35
CA ASN A 553 -26.78 24.85 -25.05
C ASN A 553 -27.69 25.91 -24.39
N MET A 554 -27.73 25.98 -23.06
CA MET A 554 -28.50 27.04 -22.36
C MET A 554 -27.97 28.45 -22.64
N SER A 555 -26.65 28.63 -22.78
CA SER A 555 -26.06 29.93 -23.15
C SER A 555 -26.34 30.34 -24.60
N ASN A 556 -26.66 29.41 -25.50
CA ASN A 556 -26.97 29.72 -26.90
C ASN A 556 -28.46 30.06 -27.08
N ASP A 557 -29.36 29.43 -26.32
CA ASP A 557 -30.80 29.75 -26.37
C ASP A 557 -31.12 31.15 -25.82
N THR A 558 -30.33 31.66 -24.86
CA THR A 558 -30.50 33.05 -24.39
C THR A 558 -30.06 34.10 -25.42
N LYS A 559 -29.24 33.72 -26.42
CA LYS A 559 -28.87 34.59 -27.55
C LYS A 559 -29.87 34.52 -28.70
N ALA A 560 -30.61 33.41 -28.85
CA ALA A 560 -31.66 33.27 -29.86
C ALA A 560 -32.95 34.03 -29.48
N SER A 561 -33.24 34.20 -28.18
CA SER A 561 -34.40 34.96 -27.68
C SER A 561 -34.25 36.50 -27.71
N LYS A 562 -33.13 37.04 -28.24
CA LYS A 562 -32.87 38.48 -28.36
C LYS A 562 -32.74 38.97 -29.80
N LYS A 563 -33.31 38.25 -30.76
CA LYS A 563 -33.44 38.70 -32.16
C LYS A 563 -34.90 38.76 -32.58
#